data_AF-A0A9D2S290-F1
#
_entry.id   AF-A0A9D2S290-F1
#
_cell.length_a   1.000
_cell.length_b   1.000
_cell.length_c   1.000
_cell.angle_alpha   90.00
_cell.angle_beta   90.00
_cell.angle_gamma   90.00
#
_symmetry.space_group_name_H-M   'P 1'
#
loop_
_entity.id
_entity.type
_entity.pdbx_description
1 polymer ?
#
loop_
_entity_poly.entity_id
_entity_poly.type
_entity_poly.pdbx_seq_one_letter_code
_entity_poly.pdbx_strand_id
1 'polypeptide(L)'
;MGEVFTPLARSRSSYYCKGSPVHFAMVELFRMESTGSTVVTLTFKNLYSRPVNKLTIHYRCKNQAGVVVGEDDFDYLNVQAPEGACFGGNDGVFISDEPLSSVDVNLVSVVYDDGILHSLKRCGPVALPAPRALPEQMRNALCTAMNSRFLRFYPAELADGWQCACGAFNYNAGKGKTKCTECGADRANLFAAVQGIAAHSAGQR
;
A
#
# COMPACT_ATOMS: atom_id res chain seq x y z
N MET A 1 14.67 10.39 25.97
CA MET A 1 13.56 11.01 25.22
C MET A 1 13.46 10.29 23.89
N GLY A 2 12.26 9.87 23.50
CA GLY A 2 12.05 9.24 22.19
C GLY A 2 12.19 10.27 21.08
N GLU A 3 12.60 9.82 19.90
CA GLU A 3 12.65 10.66 18.72
C GLU A 3 11.23 11.01 18.25
N VAL A 4 11.02 12.27 17.86
CA VAL A 4 9.70 12.78 17.43
C VAL A 4 9.69 12.91 15.92
N PHE A 5 8.64 12.39 15.29
CA PHE A 5 8.47 12.36 13.84
C PHE A 5 7.16 13.03 13.41
N THR A 6 7.24 13.92 12.42
CA THR A 6 6.07 14.58 11.83
C THR A 6 5.82 14.06 10.41
N PRO A 7 4.61 13.59 10.05
CA PRO A 7 4.31 13.16 8.69
C PRO A 7 4.45 14.30 7.68
N LEU A 8 5.21 14.07 6.60
CA LEU A 8 5.39 15.01 5.49
C LEU A 8 4.54 14.64 4.28
N ALA A 9 4.60 13.38 3.87
CA ALA A 9 3.90 12.88 2.70
C ALA A 9 3.57 11.40 2.86
N ARG A 10 2.51 10.98 2.17
CA ARG A 10 2.07 9.59 2.12
C ARG A 10 1.54 9.30 0.73
N SER A 11 2.04 8.26 0.10
CA SER A 11 1.58 7.82 -1.21
C SER A 11 1.43 6.30 -1.26
N ARG A 12 0.33 5.84 -1.86
CA ARG A 12 0.13 4.41 -2.12
C ARG A 12 0.88 4.00 -3.38
N SER A 13 1.24 2.73 -3.45
CA SER A 13 1.87 2.19 -4.66
C SER A 13 0.98 2.37 -5.89
N SER A 14 1.60 2.77 -7.00
CA SER A 14 0.99 2.90 -8.32
C SER A 14 1.06 1.61 -9.13
N TYR A 15 1.55 0.51 -8.56
CA TYR A 15 1.69 -0.79 -9.24
C TYR A 15 1.61 -1.97 -8.26
N TYR A 16 1.44 -3.17 -8.80
CA TYR A 16 1.68 -4.42 -8.08
C TYR A 16 2.58 -5.33 -8.92
N CYS A 17 3.26 -6.29 -8.31
CA CYS A 17 4.09 -7.24 -9.03
C CYS A 17 3.32 -8.55 -9.23
N LYS A 18 2.99 -8.89 -10.48
CA LYS A 18 2.21 -10.10 -10.79
C LYS A 18 3.00 -11.34 -10.39
N GLY A 19 2.36 -12.25 -9.66
CA GLY A 19 2.99 -13.46 -9.12
C GLY A 19 3.86 -13.24 -7.88
N SER A 20 4.01 -12.00 -7.39
CA SER A 20 4.70 -11.73 -6.13
C SER A 20 3.83 -12.14 -4.93
N PRO A 21 4.40 -12.80 -3.91
CA PRO A 21 3.72 -13.06 -2.64
C PRO A 21 3.62 -11.79 -1.77
N VAL A 22 4.33 -10.71 -2.12
CA VAL A 22 4.37 -9.45 -1.37
C VAL A 22 3.94 -8.29 -2.27
N HIS A 23 3.12 -7.40 -1.71
CA HIS A 23 2.76 -6.12 -2.32
C HIS A 23 3.50 -4.98 -1.62
N PHE A 24 4.18 -4.13 -2.38
CA PHE A 24 4.54 -2.79 -1.91
C PHE A 24 3.26 -1.95 -1.83
N ALA A 25 2.85 -1.57 -0.63
CA ALA A 25 1.57 -0.92 -0.40
C ALA A 25 1.69 0.61 -0.38
N MET A 26 2.77 1.13 0.22
CA MET A 26 2.81 2.55 0.59
C MET A 26 4.22 3.03 0.94
N VAL A 27 4.50 4.29 0.59
CA VAL A 27 5.62 5.07 1.12
C VAL A 27 5.09 6.17 2.04
N GLU A 28 5.75 6.37 3.16
CA GLU A 28 5.52 7.48 4.09
C GLU A 28 6.85 8.20 4.32
N LEU A 29 6.79 9.53 4.28
CA LEU A 29 7.92 10.40 4.58
C LEU A 29 7.64 11.12 5.89
N PHE A 30 8.61 11.13 6.79
CA PHE A 30 8.53 11.82 8.07
C PHE A 30 9.67 12.81 8.22
N ARG A 31 9.41 13.97 8.83
CA ARG A 31 10.45 14.84 9.35
C ARG A 31 10.84 14.33 10.73
N MET A 32 12.12 14.07 10.93
CA MET A 32 12.72 13.85 12.24
C MET A 32 12.92 15.22 12.90
N GLU A 33 12.27 15.50 14.03
CA GLU A 33 12.29 16.84 14.65
C GLU A 33 13.65 17.20 15.28
N SER A 34 14.46 16.20 15.65
CA SER A 34 15.78 16.39 16.24
C SER A 34 16.80 16.96 15.24
N THR A 35 16.72 16.56 13.97
CA THR A 35 17.68 16.94 12.92
C THR A 35 17.08 17.76 11.79
N GLY A 36 15.75 17.71 11.61
CA GLY A 36 15.06 18.23 10.43
C GLY A 36 15.11 17.30 9.21
N SER A 37 15.83 16.18 9.28
CA SER A 37 16.01 15.24 8.17
C SER A 37 14.69 14.53 7.83
N THR A 38 14.59 14.11 6.57
CA THR A 38 13.48 13.29 6.06
C THR A 38 13.80 11.81 6.21
N VAL A 39 12.94 11.06 6.90
CA VAL A 39 12.98 9.61 7.01
C VAL A 39 11.98 9.00 6.05
N VAL A 40 12.43 8.00 5.29
CA VAL A 40 11.59 7.21 4.37
C VAL A 40 11.20 5.90 5.06
N THR A 41 9.91 5.59 5.14
CA THR A 41 9.44 4.25 5.51
C THR A 41 8.62 3.65 4.37
N LEU A 42 8.67 2.32 4.25
CA LEU A 42 8.01 1.57 3.19
C LEU A 42 7.16 0.46 3.82
N THR A 43 5.88 0.43 3.48
CA THR A 43 4.96 -0.60 3.96
C THR A 43 4.77 -1.66 2.89
N PHE A 44 4.94 -2.91 3.29
CA PHE A 44 4.70 -4.10 2.48
C PHE A 44 3.57 -4.92 3.09
N LYS A 45 3.02 -5.83 2.29
CA LYS A 45 1.98 -6.73 2.73
C LYS A 45 2.18 -8.13 2.17
N ASN A 46 2.12 -9.13 3.04
CA ASN A 46 2.07 -10.52 2.61
C ASN A 46 0.68 -10.83 2.03
N LEU A 47 0.63 -11.35 0.81
CA LEU A 47 -0.60 -11.65 0.09
C LEU A 47 -0.99 -13.13 0.22
N TYR A 48 -0.03 -14.00 0.57
CA TYR A 48 -0.14 -15.45 0.47
C TYR A 48 -0.18 -16.08 1.87
N SER A 49 -0.67 -17.32 1.94
CA SER A 49 -0.83 -18.07 3.19
C SER A 49 0.48 -18.37 3.91
N ARG A 50 1.57 -18.52 3.16
CA ARG A 50 2.90 -18.80 3.70
C ARG A 50 3.47 -17.53 4.37
N PRO A 51 3.79 -17.55 5.67
CA PRO A 51 4.36 -16.39 6.35
C PRO A 51 5.70 -15.95 5.77
N VAL A 52 5.90 -14.63 5.65
CA VAL A 52 7.18 -14.05 5.20
C VAL A 52 8.02 -13.74 6.44
N ASN A 53 9.26 -14.22 6.47
CA ASN A 53 10.19 -13.96 7.57
C ASN A 53 11.24 -12.90 7.22
N LYS A 54 11.66 -12.83 5.95
CA LYS A 54 12.54 -11.79 5.43
C LYS A 54 12.05 -11.28 4.08
N LEU A 55 12.19 -9.98 3.85
CA LEU A 55 12.03 -9.34 2.54
C LEU A 55 13.29 -8.53 2.22
N THR A 56 13.88 -8.76 1.05
CA THR A 56 14.90 -7.89 0.47
C THR A 56 14.26 -7.03 -0.61
N ILE A 57 14.49 -5.73 -0.54
CA ILE A 57 14.12 -4.76 -1.57
C ILE A 57 15.37 -4.04 -2.09
N HIS A 58 15.21 -3.37 -3.21
CA HIS A 58 16.13 -2.36 -3.70
C HIS A 58 15.37 -1.05 -3.84
N TYR A 59 15.80 0.00 -3.16
CA TYR A 59 15.15 1.32 -3.20
C TYR A 59 16.00 2.34 -3.94
N ARG A 60 15.36 3.34 -4.53
CA ARG A 60 16.02 4.52 -5.11
C ARG A 60 15.23 5.78 -4.78
N CYS A 61 15.84 6.69 -4.03
CA CYS A 61 15.29 7.96 -3.59
C CYS A 61 15.85 9.10 -4.44
N LYS A 62 14.97 9.95 -4.97
CA LYS A 62 15.34 11.13 -5.76
C LYS A 62 14.91 12.41 -5.06
N ASN A 63 15.72 13.46 -5.15
CA ASN A 63 15.37 14.80 -4.68
C ASN A 63 14.49 15.56 -5.70
N GLN A 64 14.13 16.80 -5.40
CA GLN A 64 13.28 17.63 -6.29
C GLN A 64 13.88 17.92 -7.66
N ALA A 65 15.21 17.87 -7.80
CA ALA A 65 15.90 17.99 -9.09
C ALA A 65 15.92 16.68 -9.89
N GLY A 66 15.37 15.59 -9.35
CA GLY A 66 15.40 14.26 -9.96
C GLY A 66 16.73 13.51 -9.78
N VAL A 67 17.66 14.06 -8.99
CA VAL A 67 18.96 13.45 -8.70
C VAL A 67 18.77 12.35 -7.65
N VAL A 68 19.39 11.19 -7.87
CA VAL A 68 19.42 10.11 -6.89
C VAL A 68 20.29 10.51 -5.71
N VAL A 69 19.70 10.57 -4.53
CA VAL A 69 20.39 10.94 -3.27
C VAL A 69 20.54 9.75 -2.33
N GLY A 70 19.88 8.63 -2.62
CA GLY A 70 20.06 7.36 -1.92
C GLY A 70 19.57 6.20 -2.76
N GLU A 71 20.36 5.15 -2.86
CA GLU A 71 20.03 3.92 -3.58
C GLU A 71 20.79 2.76 -2.95
N ASP A 72 20.07 1.78 -2.42
CA ASP A 72 20.66 0.60 -1.80
C ASP A 72 19.65 -0.55 -1.73
N ASP A 73 20.16 -1.73 -1.39
CA ASP A 73 19.35 -2.84 -0.94
C ASP A 73 18.99 -2.66 0.55
N PHE A 74 17.78 -3.07 0.94
CA PHE A 74 17.34 -3.07 2.32
C PHE A 74 16.70 -4.41 2.69
N ASP A 75 17.12 -4.96 3.82
CA ASP A 75 16.65 -6.23 4.36
C ASP A 75 15.74 -6.01 5.56
N TYR A 76 14.45 -6.31 5.37
CA TYR A 76 13.52 -6.48 6.48
C TYR A 76 13.71 -7.89 7.04
N LEU A 77 14.19 -8.00 8.28
CA LEU A 77 14.48 -9.28 8.94
C LEU A 77 13.44 -9.57 10.03
N ASN A 78 13.20 -10.85 10.30
CA ASN A 78 12.33 -11.33 11.38
C ASN A 78 10.93 -10.71 11.39
N VAL A 79 10.35 -10.44 10.21
CA VAL A 79 9.05 -9.73 10.12
C VAL A 79 7.86 -10.62 10.48
N GLN A 80 8.02 -11.94 10.36
CA GLN A 80 7.00 -12.95 10.70
C GLN A 80 5.58 -12.61 10.19
N ALA A 81 5.46 -12.06 8.98
CA ALA A 81 4.23 -11.49 8.47
C ALA A 81 3.28 -12.61 7.96
N PRO A 82 2.17 -12.92 8.64
CA PRO A 82 1.18 -13.88 8.13
C PRO A 82 0.40 -13.29 6.95
N GLU A 83 -0.46 -14.11 6.34
CA GLU A 83 -1.30 -13.69 5.23
C GLU A 83 -2.12 -12.42 5.58
N GLY A 84 -2.01 -11.42 4.73
CA GLY A 84 -2.73 -10.15 4.87
C GLY A 84 -2.07 -9.13 5.80
N ALA A 85 -1.06 -9.52 6.59
CA ALA A 85 -0.38 -8.60 7.49
C ALA A 85 0.49 -7.60 6.72
N CYS A 86 0.44 -6.34 7.15
CA CYS A 86 1.35 -5.29 6.72
C CYS A 86 2.58 -5.23 7.64
N PHE A 87 3.74 -4.89 7.08
CA PHE A 87 5.02 -4.77 7.80
C PHE A 87 5.93 -3.71 7.16
N GLY A 88 7.00 -3.33 7.85
CA GLY A 88 8.04 -2.42 7.36
C GLY A 88 7.76 -0.91 7.53
N GLY A 89 6.49 -0.52 7.75
CA GLY A 89 6.11 0.90 7.87
C GLY A 89 6.69 1.64 9.07
N ASN A 90 7.24 0.91 10.05
CA ASN A 90 7.90 1.47 11.24
C ASN A 90 9.43 1.49 11.13
N ASP A 91 9.99 0.98 10.03
CA ASP A 91 11.44 0.90 9.82
C ASP A 91 11.86 1.93 8.77
N GLY A 92 12.75 2.84 9.18
CA GLY A 92 13.35 3.82 8.27
C GLY A 92 14.36 3.14 7.34
N VAL A 93 14.12 3.20 6.03
CA VAL A 93 15.04 2.60 5.03
C VAL A 93 16.11 3.58 4.55
N PHE A 94 15.84 4.87 4.66
CA PHE A 94 16.73 5.93 4.20
C PHE A 94 16.45 7.23 4.97
N ILE A 95 17.50 7.98 5.28
CA ILE A 95 17.44 9.31 5.89
C ILE A 95 18.12 10.30 4.94
N SER A 96 17.45 11.41 4.68
CA SER A 96 17.89 12.45 3.75
C SER A 96 17.84 13.81 4.40
N ASP A 97 18.91 14.61 4.27
CA ASP A 97 18.91 16.01 4.66
C ASP A 97 18.28 16.93 3.61
N GLU A 98 17.99 16.39 2.42
CA GLU A 98 17.30 17.07 1.33
C GLU A 98 15.84 16.60 1.17
N PRO A 99 14.90 17.47 0.75
CA PRO A 99 13.54 17.07 0.38
C PRO A 99 13.51 16.09 -0.80
N LEU A 100 12.77 14.99 -0.61
CA LEU A 100 12.59 13.96 -1.64
C LEU A 100 11.37 14.24 -2.54
N SER A 101 11.46 13.83 -3.80
CA SER A 101 10.37 13.92 -4.78
C SER A 101 9.76 12.56 -5.13
N SER A 102 10.57 11.49 -5.16
CA SER A 102 10.11 10.15 -5.48
C SER A 102 10.94 9.08 -4.79
N VAL A 103 10.31 7.95 -4.52
CA VAL A 103 10.95 6.72 -4.04
C VAL A 103 10.50 5.58 -4.95
N ASP A 104 11.46 5.00 -5.68
CA ASP A 104 11.26 3.82 -6.51
C ASP A 104 11.62 2.57 -5.68
N VAL A 105 10.82 1.50 -5.79
CA VAL A 105 11.01 0.26 -5.01
C VAL A 105 10.96 -0.96 -5.92
N ASN A 106 12.00 -1.78 -5.90
CA ASN A 106 12.04 -3.07 -6.58
C ASN A 106 12.05 -4.20 -5.56
N LEU A 107 11.18 -5.19 -5.75
CA LEU A 107 11.15 -6.37 -4.90
C LEU A 107 12.25 -7.35 -5.36
N VAL A 108 13.15 -7.74 -4.45
CA VAL A 108 14.31 -8.58 -4.79
C VAL A 108 14.05 -10.04 -4.46
N SER A 109 13.74 -10.33 -3.18
CA SER A 109 13.49 -11.70 -2.72
C SER A 109 12.72 -11.74 -1.41
N VAL A 110 12.08 -12.86 -1.13
CA VAL A 110 11.54 -13.19 0.20
C VAL A 110 12.15 -14.48 0.71
N VAL A 111 12.33 -14.57 2.02
CA VAL A 111 12.55 -15.84 2.73
C VAL A 111 11.33 -16.09 3.61
N TYR A 112 10.72 -17.26 3.45
CA TYR A 112 9.57 -17.65 4.26
C TYR A 112 9.99 -18.15 5.65
N ASP A 113 9.02 -18.43 6.51
CA ASP A 113 9.23 -19.02 7.84
C ASP A 113 9.91 -20.39 7.82
N ASP A 114 9.71 -21.17 6.76
CA ASP A 114 10.40 -22.44 6.50
C ASP A 114 11.84 -22.29 5.95
N GLY A 115 12.33 -21.06 5.81
CA GLY A 115 13.67 -20.77 5.29
C GLY A 115 13.80 -20.83 3.78
N ILE A 116 12.74 -21.14 3.03
CA ILE A 116 12.79 -21.20 1.57
C ILE A 116 12.90 -19.78 1.00
N LEU A 117 13.93 -19.58 0.16
CA LEU A 117 14.16 -18.37 -0.61
C LEU A 117 13.32 -18.38 -1.90
N HIS A 118 12.61 -17.29 -2.17
CA HIS A 118 11.90 -17.05 -3.42
C HIS A 118 12.35 -15.72 -4.02
N SER A 119 12.97 -15.78 -5.21
CA SER A 119 13.36 -14.59 -5.97
C SER A 119 12.15 -13.90 -6.59
N LEU A 120 12.06 -12.58 -6.42
CA LEU A 120 10.99 -11.74 -6.96
C LEU A 120 11.42 -10.94 -8.20
N LYS A 121 12.68 -11.08 -8.64
CA LYS A 121 13.24 -10.35 -9.80
C LYS A 121 12.48 -10.60 -11.12
N ARG A 122 11.69 -11.68 -11.21
CA ARG A 122 10.86 -12.02 -12.38
C ARG A 122 9.39 -11.60 -12.24
N CYS A 123 8.99 -11.06 -11.10
CA CYS A 123 7.63 -10.56 -10.87
C CYS A 123 7.49 -9.16 -11.46
N GLY A 124 7.12 -9.07 -12.74
CA GLY A 124 6.99 -7.80 -13.45
C GLY A 124 5.94 -6.86 -12.81
N PRO A 125 6.23 -5.55 -12.72
CA PRO A 125 5.27 -4.58 -12.22
C PRO A 125 4.12 -4.40 -13.23
N VAL A 126 2.92 -4.26 -12.70
CA VAL A 126 1.70 -3.96 -13.45
C VAL A 126 1.10 -2.70 -12.83
N ALA A 127 0.94 -1.67 -13.65
CA ALA A 127 0.41 -0.40 -13.22
C ALA A 127 -1.02 -0.55 -12.67
N LEU A 128 -1.29 0.11 -11.56
CA LEU A 128 -2.62 0.27 -10.99
C LEU A 128 -3.21 1.59 -11.51
N PRO A 129 -4.50 1.62 -11.88
CA PRO A 129 -5.15 2.87 -12.21
C PRO A 129 -5.24 3.77 -10.99
N ALA A 130 -5.17 5.08 -11.22
CA ALA A 130 -5.37 6.07 -10.16
C ALA A 130 -6.79 5.94 -9.57
N PRO A 131 -6.94 5.83 -8.23
CA PRO A 131 -8.25 5.74 -7.61
C PRO A 131 -9.12 6.97 -7.91
N ARG A 132 -10.37 6.74 -8.33
CA ARG A 132 -11.33 7.82 -8.59
C ARG A 132 -12.00 8.26 -7.30
N ALA A 133 -11.85 9.53 -6.91
CA ALA A 133 -12.46 10.08 -5.70
C ALA A 133 -14.00 10.07 -5.75
N LEU A 134 -14.63 9.81 -4.61
CA LEU A 134 -16.07 9.98 -4.41
C LEU A 134 -16.39 11.47 -4.19
N PRO A 135 -17.51 11.98 -4.74
CA PRO A 135 -18.08 13.24 -4.28
C PRO A 135 -18.38 13.20 -2.78
N GLU A 136 -18.25 14.34 -2.10
CA GLU A 136 -18.38 14.39 -0.63
C GLU A 136 -19.69 13.80 -0.09
N GLN A 137 -20.82 14.13 -0.72
CA GLN A 137 -22.13 13.60 -0.33
C GLN A 137 -22.16 12.06 -0.42
N MET A 138 -21.64 11.51 -1.52
CA MET A 138 -21.60 10.06 -1.74
C MET A 138 -20.63 9.37 -0.78
N ARG A 139 -19.48 10.01 -0.51
CA ARG A 139 -18.52 9.56 0.50
C ARG A 139 -19.17 9.46 1.87
N ASN A 140 -19.88 10.50 2.30
CA ASN A 140 -20.53 10.55 3.62
C ASN A 140 -21.62 9.47 3.73
N ALA A 141 -22.48 9.33 2.72
CA ALA A 141 -23.50 8.28 2.68
C ALA A 141 -22.90 6.87 2.72
N LEU A 142 -21.83 6.62 1.96
CA LEU A 142 -21.15 5.33 1.93
C LEU A 142 -20.48 5.00 3.27
N CYS A 143 -19.80 5.98 3.87
CA CYS A 143 -19.21 5.85 5.20
C CYS A 143 -20.26 5.46 6.26
N THR A 144 -21.42 6.12 6.25
CA THR A 144 -22.54 5.76 7.13
C THR A 144 -23.05 4.34 6.85
N ALA A 145 -23.32 4.00 5.60
CA ALA A 145 -23.86 2.69 5.22
C ALA A 145 -22.93 1.52 5.57
N MET A 146 -21.62 1.74 5.45
CA MET A 146 -20.59 0.72 5.71
C MET A 146 -20.01 0.78 7.13
N ASN A 147 -20.54 1.66 8.00
CA ASN A 147 -19.99 1.94 9.33
C ASN A 147 -18.46 2.15 9.32
N SER A 148 -17.98 3.00 8.40
CA SER A 148 -16.56 3.25 8.18
C SER A 148 -16.30 4.75 8.08
N ARG A 149 -15.08 5.19 8.43
CA ARG A 149 -14.65 6.59 8.36
C ARG A 149 -13.60 6.85 7.28
N PHE A 150 -13.19 5.81 6.56
CA PHE A 150 -11.99 5.83 5.72
C PHE A 150 -12.26 5.65 4.23
N LEU A 151 -13.53 5.56 3.82
CA LEU A 151 -13.92 5.36 2.42
C LEU A 151 -13.90 6.71 1.70
N ARG A 152 -13.18 6.79 0.58
CA ARG A 152 -12.90 8.03 -0.17
C ARG A 152 -13.01 7.86 -1.68
N PHE A 153 -12.94 6.64 -2.19
CA PHE A 153 -12.85 6.35 -3.62
C PHE A 153 -13.98 5.44 -4.09
N TYR A 154 -14.31 5.50 -5.37
CA TYR A 154 -15.13 4.47 -5.98
C TYR A 154 -14.35 3.14 -5.95
N PRO A 155 -14.96 2.04 -5.48
CA PRO A 155 -14.35 0.72 -5.64
C PRO A 155 -14.31 0.35 -7.12
N ALA A 156 -13.28 -0.39 -7.52
CA ALA A 156 -13.06 -0.75 -8.92
C ALA A 156 -12.59 -2.19 -9.08
N GLU A 157 -13.15 -2.89 -10.05
CA GLU A 157 -12.67 -4.21 -10.50
C GLU A 157 -11.43 -4.03 -11.36
N LEU A 158 -10.43 -4.87 -11.16
CA LEU A 158 -9.18 -4.90 -11.93
C LEU A 158 -8.90 -6.32 -12.40
N ALA A 159 -8.04 -6.47 -13.41
CA ALA A 159 -7.77 -7.76 -14.03
C ALA A 159 -7.31 -8.84 -13.03
N ASP A 160 -6.47 -8.47 -12.07
CA ASP A 160 -5.89 -9.40 -11.08
C ASP A 160 -6.31 -9.07 -9.63
N GLY A 161 -7.38 -8.30 -9.42
CA GLY A 161 -7.77 -7.86 -8.08
C GLY A 161 -8.88 -6.81 -8.07
N TRP A 162 -9.00 -6.07 -6.98
CA TRP A 162 -9.93 -4.95 -6.88
C TRP A 162 -9.37 -3.83 -5.99
N GLN A 163 -9.73 -2.60 -6.31
CA GLN A 163 -9.44 -1.45 -5.44
C GLN A 163 -10.63 -1.20 -4.51
N CYS A 164 -10.35 -1.12 -3.21
CA CYS A 164 -11.34 -0.78 -2.21
C CYS A 164 -11.57 0.72 -2.16
N ALA A 165 -12.74 1.13 -1.66
CA ALA A 165 -13.07 2.53 -1.43
C ALA A 165 -12.14 3.21 -0.41
N CYS A 166 -11.39 2.48 0.42
CA CYS A 166 -10.33 3.04 1.27
C CYS A 166 -9.00 3.32 0.52
N GLY A 167 -8.94 2.98 -0.77
CA GLY A 167 -7.76 3.14 -1.63
C GLY A 167 -6.81 1.94 -1.65
N ALA A 168 -7.05 0.91 -0.83
CA ALA A 168 -6.22 -0.29 -0.82
C ALA A 168 -6.47 -1.16 -2.05
N PHE A 169 -5.40 -1.68 -2.65
CA PHE A 169 -5.49 -2.72 -3.66
C PHE A 169 -5.53 -4.11 -3.01
N ASN A 170 -6.50 -4.91 -3.41
CA ASN A 170 -6.69 -6.28 -2.96
C ASN A 170 -6.39 -7.23 -4.13
N TYR A 171 -5.16 -7.73 -4.16
CA TYR A 171 -4.70 -8.69 -5.14
C TYR A 171 -5.40 -10.04 -4.97
N ASN A 172 -5.95 -10.59 -6.05
CA ASN A 172 -6.60 -11.90 -6.07
C ASN A 172 -5.58 -13.00 -6.35
N ALA A 173 -4.68 -13.24 -5.40
CA ALA A 173 -3.89 -14.45 -5.42
C ALA A 173 -4.78 -15.66 -5.04
N GLY A 174 -5.08 -16.54 -5.99
CA GLY A 174 -5.87 -17.76 -5.74
C GLY A 174 -7.38 -17.55 -5.68
N LYS A 175 -8.04 -17.91 -4.56
CA LYS A 175 -9.51 -17.98 -4.43
C LYS A 175 -10.27 -16.63 -4.44
N GLY A 176 -9.58 -15.53 -4.72
CA GLY A 176 -10.14 -14.18 -4.69
C GLY A 176 -10.31 -13.64 -3.27
N LYS A 177 -9.87 -12.40 -3.02
CA LYS A 177 -10.01 -11.73 -1.73
C LYS A 177 -11.39 -11.09 -1.63
N THR A 178 -12.25 -11.60 -0.75
CA THR A 178 -13.60 -11.06 -0.55
C THR A 178 -13.64 -9.88 0.42
N LYS A 179 -12.62 -9.70 1.27
CA LYS A 179 -12.53 -8.58 2.21
C LYS A 179 -11.32 -7.71 1.93
N CYS A 180 -11.49 -6.40 2.11
CA CYS A 180 -10.38 -5.46 2.07
C CYS A 180 -9.46 -5.73 3.27
N THR A 181 -8.18 -5.89 3.02
CA THR A 181 -7.21 -6.20 4.08
C THR A 181 -6.83 -5.01 4.94
N GLU A 182 -7.19 -3.78 4.53
CA GLU A 182 -6.88 -2.59 5.32
C GLU A 182 -8.08 -2.08 6.12
N CYS A 183 -9.26 -2.00 5.51
CA CYS A 183 -10.46 -1.50 6.20
C CYS A 183 -11.47 -2.59 6.57
N GLY A 184 -11.23 -3.86 6.20
CA GLY A 184 -12.12 -4.98 6.51
C GLY A 184 -13.41 -5.04 5.68
N ALA A 185 -13.69 -4.03 4.84
CA ALA A 185 -14.92 -3.97 4.05
C ALA A 185 -15.07 -5.21 3.16
N ASP A 186 -16.24 -5.84 3.22
CA ASP A 186 -16.62 -6.89 2.29
C ASP A 186 -16.82 -6.31 0.88
N ARG A 187 -16.23 -6.96 -0.11
CA ARG A 187 -16.25 -6.53 -1.51
C ARG A 187 -17.67 -6.47 -2.05
N ALA A 188 -18.44 -7.55 -1.92
CA ALA A 188 -19.78 -7.60 -2.51
C ALA A 188 -20.68 -6.52 -1.89
N ASN A 189 -20.65 -6.40 -0.56
CA ASN A 189 -21.42 -5.39 0.17
C ASN A 189 -20.99 -3.96 -0.20
N LEU A 190 -19.68 -3.72 -0.34
CA LEU A 190 -19.16 -2.40 -0.69
C LEU A 190 -19.60 -1.97 -2.10
N PHE A 191 -19.49 -2.86 -3.09
CA PHE A 191 -19.92 -2.57 -4.45
C PHE A 191 -21.43 -2.34 -4.53
N ALA A 192 -22.22 -3.17 -3.85
CA ALA A 192 -23.67 -3.01 -3.77
C ALA A 192 -24.07 -1.67 -3.12
N ALA A 193 -23.42 -1.28 -2.02
CA ALA A 193 -23.69 -0.01 -1.33
C ALA A 193 -23.41 1.20 -2.24
N VAL A 194 -22.30 1.20 -2.97
CA VAL A 194 -21.96 2.28 -3.91
C VAL A 194 -22.99 2.38 -5.03
N GLN A 195 -23.40 1.25 -5.62
CA GLN A 195 -24.43 1.23 -6.66
C GLN A 195 -25.78 1.74 -6.14
N GLY A 196 -26.19 1.29 -4.94
CA GLY A 196 -27.44 1.72 -4.31
C GLY A 196 -27.48 3.23 -4.07
N ILE A 197 -26.42 3.80 -3.50
CA ILE A 197 -26.34 5.24 -3.21
C ILE A 197 -26.36 6.07 -4.50
N ALA A 198 -25.65 5.62 -5.55
CA ALA A 198 -25.62 6.30 -6.84
C ALA A 198 -27.02 6.34 -7.48
N ALA A 199 -27.77 5.23 -7.44
CA ALA A 199 -29.12 5.15 -7.99
C ALA A 199 -30.11 6.07 -7.26
N HIS A 200 -30.07 6.13 -5.93
CA HIS A 200 -30.92 7.04 -5.15
C HIS A 200 -30.64 8.52 -5.47
N SER A 201 -29.37 8.87 -5.67
CA SER A 201 -28.96 10.24 -5.99
C SER A 201 -29.36 10.67 -7.41
N ALA A 202 -29.56 9.71 -8.33
CA ALA A 202 -29.99 9.96 -9.70
C ALA A 202 -31.51 10.11 -9.80
N GLY A 203 -32.29 9.37 -9.00
CA GLY A 203 -33.76 9.44 -8.99
C GLY A 203 -34.35 10.61 -8.20
N GLN A 204 -33.52 11.37 -7.47
CA GLN A 204 -33.93 12.59 -6.74
C GLN A 204 -33.66 13.89 -7.52
N ARG A 205 -33.22 13.80 -8.78
CA ARG A 205 -33.00 14.95 -9.68
C ARG A 205 -34.13 15.10 -10.69
#